data_AF-A0A9E1GP13-F1
#
_entry.id   AF-A0A9E1GP13-F1
#
_cell.length_a   1.000
_cell.length_b   1.000
_cell.length_c   1.000
_cell.angle_alpha   90.00
_cell.angle_beta   90.00
_cell.angle_gamma   90.00
#
_symmetry.space_group_name_H-M   'P 1'
#
loop_
_entity.id
_entity.type
_entity.pdbx_description
1 polymer ?
#
loop_
_entity_poly.entity_id
_entity_poly.type
_entity_poly.pdbx_seq_one_letter_code
_entity_poly.pdbx_strand_id
1 'polypeptide(L)'
;MINQVIMGIVAVGVVIGAVDWIFGNRKGYGRKMEEGFLLLGPTAVSMVGIICLAPVLAEILQAVVAPACRAVGLDPGIFGGFLAIDMGGFQLAEGLADDALVGGYAGIVVASTFGCTLVFTIPMGMGLIHEKDHEVFARGIMTGIIVMPAALFVGGLLSGLGPVQVLWQSLPVFLLAVLILVGLRMFPKEMVRGFQYFASGIRILTILGLAVGAVAYMLGRKPPLSMTPIEDAMATVSSIGIVMLGSLPMTELLQRMLKKPLERVGGKLGMNSASIAGLFVSFVSVVPAITMLKDMDQRGKLVNVACMVCAASMLSAHLGFTVSAAPQLLGALLAAKCAGGAAGIAAGIFVTREG
;
A
#
# COMPACT_ATOMS: atom_id res chain seq x y z
N MET A 1 23.07 5.62 2.64
CA MET A 1 22.95 7.10 2.51
C MET A 1 21.53 7.55 2.17
N ILE A 2 20.89 7.02 1.11
CA ILE A 2 19.53 7.47 0.72
C ILE A 2 18.48 7.32 1.83
N ASN A 3 18.48 6.20 2.56
CA ASN A 3 17.56 5.97 3.67
C ASN A 3 17.74 6.98 4.81
N GLN A 4 18.98 7.37 5.12
CA GLN A 4 19.26 8.38 6.15
C GLN A 4 18.76 9.76 5.74
N VAL A 5 18.84 10.11 4.45
CA VAL A 5 18.28 11.37 3.93
C VAL A 5 16.76 11.37 4.05
N ILE A 6 16.10 10.28 3.63
CA ILE A 6 14.64 10.14 3.74
C ILE A 6 14.20 10.25 5.20
N MET A 7 14.84 9.51 6.10
CA MET A 7 14.53 9.56 7.53
C MET A 7 14.87 10.91 8.15
N GLY A 8 15.91 11.60 7.69
CA GLY A 8 16.21 12.97 8.09
C GLY A 8 15.09 13.94 7.72
N ILE A 9 14.53 13.81 6.52
CA ILE A 9 13.36 14.59 6.09
C ILE A 9 12.15 14.29 6.99
N VAL A 10 11.86 13.02 7.26
CA VAL A 10 10.77 12.62 8.18
C VAL A 10 10.99 13.21 9.58
N ALA A 11 12.23 13.17 10.09
CA ALA A 11 12.58 13.72 11.40
C ALA A 11 12.37 15.24 11.48
N VAL A 12 12.67 15.99 10.43
CA VAL A 12 12.33 17.43 10.35
C VAL A 12 10.81 17.62 10.47
N GLY A 13 10.01 16.73 9.89
CA GLY A 13 8.56 16.73 10.03
C GLY A 13 8.10 16.61 11.48
N VAL A 14 8.76 15.76 12.26
CA VAL A 14 8.49 15.61 13.71
C VAL A 14 8.75 16.93 14.42
N VAL A 15 9.90 17.59 14.15
CA VAL A 15 10.24 18.87 14.77
C VAL A 15 9.21 19.94 14.42
N ILE A 16 8.81 20.04 13.15
CA ILE A 16 7.79 21.00 12.70
C ILE A 16 6.44 20.74 13.36
N GLY A 17 6.01 19.48 13.41
CA GLY A 17 4.76 19.06 14.05
C GLY A 17 4.75 19.37 15.54
N ALA A 18 5.81 18.98 16.26
CA ALA A 18 5.94 19.21 17.69
C ALA A 18 5.98 20.70 18.04
N VAL A 19 6.76 21.51 17.31
CA VAL A 19 6.81 22.96 17.49
C VAL A 19 5.44 23.57 17.27
N ASP A 20 4.74 23.25 16.18
CA ASP A 20 3.41 23.80 15.92
C ASP A 20 2.40 23.37 17.01
N TRP A 21 2.48 22.13 17.49
CA TRP A 21 1.63 21.64 18.58
C TRP A 21 1.84 22.44 19.87
N ILE A 22 3.08 22.63 20.29
CA ILE A 22 3.44 23.39 21.51
C ILE A 22 2.93 24.84 21.42
N PHE A 23 2.98 25.46 20.25
CA PHE A 23 2.51 26.83 20.03
C PHE A 23 1.02 26.93 19.66
N GLY A 24 0.23 25.91 19.98
CA GLY A 24 -1.24 25.95 19.87
C GLY A 24 -1.80 25.59 18.49
N ASN A 25 -1.07 24.81 17.69
CA ASN A 25 -1.51 24.25 16.41
C ASN A 25 -1.97 25.28 15.37
N ARG A 26 -1.36 26.47 15.34
CA ARG A 26 -1.78 27.56 14.45
C ARG A 26 -1.62 27.21 12.98
N LYS A 27 -0.61 26.41 12.61
CA LYS A 27 -0.36 26.00 11.23
C LYS A 27 -1.01 24.64 10.92
N GLY A 28 -1.47 23.88 11.90
CA GLY A 28 -2.12 22.58 11.73
C GLY A 28 -1.16 21.41 11.50
N TYR A 29 0.16 21.61 11.60
CA TYR A 29 1.15 20.54 11.48
C TYR A 29 1.14 19.62 12.71
N GLY A 30 0.97 20.17 13.92
CA GLY A 30 0.87 19.35 15.11
C GLY A 30 -0.41 18.50 15.15
N ARG A 31 -1.51 18.98 14.55
CA ARG A 31 -2.72 18.15 14.31
C ARG A 31 -2.42 16.96 13.40
N LYS A 32 -1.58 17.11 12.38
CA LYS A 32 -1.13 15.99 11.53
C LYS A 32 -0.25 14.99 12.28
N MET A 33 0.56 15.48 13.22
CA MET A 33 1.33 14.62 14.12
C MET A 33 0.39 13.83 15.04
N GLU A 34 -0.62 14.47 15.64
CA GLU A 34 -1.65 13.82 16.47
C GLU A 34 -2.45 12.77 15.68
N GLU A 35 -2.88 13.09 14.45
CA GLU A 35 -3.54 12.15 13.53
C GLU A 35 -2.69 10.88 13.35
N GLY A 36 -1.37 11.02 13.21
CA GLY A 36 -0.46 9.88 13.08
C GLY A 36 -0.52 8.92 14.26
N PHE A 37 -0.62 9.45 15.48
CA PHE A 37 -0.74 8.65 16.69
C PHE A 37 -2.13 8.02 16.84
N LEU A 38 -3.20 8.76 16.51
CA LEU A 38 -4.57 8.25 16.54
C LEU A 38 -4.80 7.09 15.57
N LEU A 39 -4.00 7.02 14.49
CA LEU A 39 -4.07 5.93 13.53
C LEU A 39 -3.47 4.62 14.06
N LEU A 40 -2.73 4.61 15.17
CA LEU A 40 -2.16 3.38 15.76
C LEU A 40 -3.21 2.30 16.06
N GLY A 41 -4.34 2.69 16.66
CA GLY A 41 -5.40 1.74 17.02
C GLY A 41 -6.02 1.02 15.81
N PRO A 42 -6.58 1.76 14.84
CA PRO A 42 -7.08 1.18 13.59
C PRO A 42 -6.02 0.36 12.83
N THR A 43 -4.78 0.84 12.81
CA THR A 43 -3.64 0.15 12.19
C THR A 43 -3.39 -1.20 12.88
N ALA A 44 -3.33 -1.23 14.21
CA ALA A 44 -3.16 -2.47 14.99
C ALA A 44 -4.26 -3.50 14.68
N VAL A 45 -5.52 -3.07 14.70
CA VAL A 45 -6.68 -3.94 14.43
C VAL A 45 -6.61 -4.55 13.03
N SER A 46 -6.04 -3.84 12.06
CA SER A 46 -5.97 -4.30 10.67
C SER A 46 -4.85 -5.31 10.39
N MET A 47 -3.77 -5.33 11.20
CA MET A 47 -2.55 -6.09 10.85
C MET A 47 -2.01 -7.03 11.93
N VAL A 48 -2.19 -6.73 13.21
CA VAL A 48 -1.46 -7.46 14.28
C VAL A 48 -1.74 -8.94 14.21
N GLY A 49 -3.00 -9.33 14.09
CA GLY A 49 -3.36 -10.73 14.07
C GLY A 49 -2.89 -11.50 12.83
N ILE A 50 -2.84 -10.87 11.65
CA ILE A 50 -2.32 -11.54 10.45
C ILE A 50 -0.79 -11.66 10.50
N ILE A 51 -0.08 -10.70 11.11
CA ILE A 51 1.36 -10.82 11.40
C ILE A 51 1.61 -11.98 12.39
N CYS A 52 0.77 -12.13 13.41
CA CYS A 52 0.84 -13.27 14.33
C CYS A 52 0.62 -14.60 13.61
N LEU A 53 -0.32 -14.66 12.66
CA LEU A 53 -0.64 -15.87 11.90
C LEU A 53 0.29 -16.14 10.71
N ALA A 54 1.14 -15.18 10.33
CA ALA A 54 1.94 -15.27 9.11
C ALA A 54 2.79 -16.55 9.01
N PRO A 55 3.49 -17.04 10.06
CA PRO A 55 4.28 -18.26 9.92
C PRO A 55 3.39 -19.49 9.68
N VAL A 56 2.23 -19.58 10.33
CA VAL A 56 1.26 -20.67 10.12
C VAL A 56 0.73 -20.66 8.68
N LEU A 57 0.39 -19.47 8.17
CA LEU A 57 -0.09 -19.31 6.80
C LEU A 57 1.01 -19.64 5.79
N ALA A 58 2.26 -19.26 6.07
CA ALA A 58 3.41 -19.60 5.25
C ALA A 58 3.63 -21.12 5.20
N GLU A 59 3.58 -21.84 6.32
CA GLU A 59 3.70 -23.31 6.34
C GLU A 59 2.64 -23.99 5.45
N ILE A 60 1.37 -23.56 5.57
CA ILE A 60 0.27 -24.10 4.76
C ILE A 60 0.48 -23.80 3.27
N LEU A 61 0.80 -22.55 2.92
CA LEU A 61 1.02 -22.15 1.53
C LEU A 61 2.28 -22.79 0.95
N GLN A 62 3.31 -23.02 1.74
CA GLN A 62 4.53 -23.70 1.31
C GLN A 62 4.24 -25.14 0.90
N ALA A 63 3.36 -25.85 1.60
CA ALA A 63 2.96 -27.20 1.24
C ALA A 63 2.13 -27.26 -0.06
N VAL A 64 1.29 -26.24 -0.31
CA VAL A 64 0.32 -26.24 -1.41
C VAL A 64 0.89 -25.63 -2.70
N VAL A 65 1.57 -24.49 -2.58
CA VAL A 65 1.93 -23.63 -3.72
C VAL A 65 3.39 -23.82 -4.14
N ALA A 66 4.30 -24.02 -3.19
CA ALA A 66 5.73 -24.09 -3.48
C ALA A 66 6.14 -25.19 -4.49
N PRO A 67 5.57 -26.41 -4.46
CA PRO A 67 5.93 -27.46 -5.43
C PRO A 67 5.66 -27.03 -6.88
N ALA A 68 4.52 -26.38 -7.12
CA ALA A 68 4.14 -25.91 -8.45
C ALA A 68 5.04 -24.75 -8.92
N CYS A 69 5.37 -23.81 -8.03
CA CYS A 69 6.26 -22.69 -8.34
C CYS A 69 7.66 -23.16 -8.73
N ARG A 70 8.26 -24.04 -7.92
CA ARG A 70 9.60 -24.58 -8.16
C ARG A 70 9.69 -25.36 -9.47
N ALA A 71 8.63 -26.08 -9.84
CA ALA A 71 8.58 -26.80 -11.10
C ALA A 71 8.69 -25.90 -12.34
N VAL A 72 8.29 -24.63 -12.24
CA VAL A 72 8.38 -23.63 -13.33
C VAL A 72 9.48 -22.58 -13.10
N GLY A 73 10.33 -22.78 -12.08
CA GLY A 73 11.42 -21.86 -11.74
C GLY A 73 10.95 -20.53 -11.13
N LEU A 74 9.75 -20.50 -10.55
CA LEU A 74 9.25 -19.36 -9.78
C LEU A 74 9.54 -19.57 -8.30
N ASP A 75 9.88 -18.46 -7.64
CA ASP A 75 10.04 -18.44 -6.20
C ASP A 75 8.65 -18.33 -5.53
N PRO A 76 8.31 -19.19 -4.56
CA PRO A 76 6.99 -19.17 -3.92
C PRO A 76 6.69 -17.86 -3.17
N GLY A 77 7.72 -17.10 -2.77
CA GLY A 77 7.63 -15.80 -2.11
C GLY A 77 6.77 -14.78 -2.85
N ILE A 78 6.67 -14.88 -4.18
CA ILE A 78 5.83 -13.97 -4.98
C ILE A 78 4.36 -13.95 -4.55
N PHE A 79 3.86 -15.09 -4.03
CA PHE A 79 2.46 -15.20 -3.59
C PHE A 79 2.17 -14.37 -2.34
N GLY A 80 3.18 -14.07 -1.51
CA GLY A 80 3.03 -13.11 -0.41
C GLY A 80 2.68 -11.71 -0.92
N GLY A 81 3.13 -11.36 -2.13
CA GLY A 81 2.82 -10.11 -2.82
C GLY A 81 1.35 -9.92 -3.22
N PHE A 82 0.50 -10.94 -3.05
CA PHE A 82 -0.94 -10.85 -3.32
C PHE A 82 -1.73 -10.29 -2.13
N LEU A 83 -1.11 -10.22 -0.95
CA LEU A 83 -1.64 -9.46 0.19
C LEU A 83 -0.95 -8.10 0.28
N ALA A 84 -1.59 -7.15 0.96
CA ALA A 84 -0.94 -5.88 1.25
C ALA A 84 0.29 -6.10 2.15
N ILE A 85 1.32 -5.27 1.93
CA ILE A 85 2.59 -5.30 2.68
C ILE A 85 2.36 -5.37 4.20
N ASP A 86 1.45 -4.55 4.70
CA ASP A 86 1.09 -4.39 6.10
C ASP A 86 -0.12 -5.24 6.51
N MET A 87 -0.64 -6.11 5.62
CA MET A 87 -1.64 -7.14 5.93
C MET A 87 -1.03 -8.54 5.86
N GLY A 88 0.23 -8.68 6.31
CA GLY A 88 0.94 -9.96 6.35
C GLY A 88 1.61 -10.35 5.03
N GLY A 89 1.47 -9.56 3.96
CA GLY A 89 2.08 -9.87 2.66
C GLY A 89 3.60 -9.95 2.71
N PHE A 90 4.26 -9.07 3.49
CA PHE A 90 5.70 -9.14 3.69
C PHE A 90 6.14 -10.41 4.42
N GLN A 91 5.50 -10.71 5.57
CA GLN A 91 5.86 -11.89 6.37
C GLN A 91 5.59 -13.19 5.61
N LEU A 92 4.52 -13.24 4.82
CA LEU A 92 4.24 -14.37 3.93
C LEU A 92 5.29 -14.50 2.82
N ALA A 93 5.68 -13.39 2.19
CA ALA A 93 6.69 -13.43 1.13
C ALA A 93 8.03 -13.94 1.66
N GLU A 94 8.49 -13.42 2.79
CA GLU A 94 9.72 -13.88 3.45
C GLU A 94 9.64 -15.34 3.91
N GLY A 95 8.49 -15.77 4.44
CA GLY A 95 8.30 -17.15 4.90
C GLY A 95 8.20 -18.20 3.78
N LEU A 96 7.81 -17.77 2.57
CA LEU A 96 7.66 -18.64 1.40
C LEU A 96 8.90 -18.64 0.51
N ALA A 97 9.71 -17.58 0.56
CA ALA A 97 10.78 -17.36 -0.39
C ALA A 97 11.94 -18.34 -0.25
N ASP A 98 12.44 -18.82 -1.39
CA ASP A 98 13.68 -19.58 -1.45
C ASP A 98 14.89 -18.61 -1.58
N ASP A 99 14.71 -17.51 -2.31
CA ASP A 99 15.65 -16.38 -2.44
C ASP A 99 15.16 -15.16 -1.64
N ALA A 100 15.94 -14.74 -0.65
CA ALA A 100 15.63 -13.58 0.20
C ALA A 100 15.44 -12.27 -0.59
N LEU A 101 16.09 -12.10 -1.75
CA LEU A 101 15.87 -10.94 -2.61
C LEU A 101 14.47 -10.97 -3.24
N VAL A 102 13.99 -12.16 -3.60
CA VAL A 102 12.63 -12.33 -4.14
C VAL A 102 11.59 -12.18 -3.04
N GLY A 103 11.85 -12.69 -1.83
CA GLY A 103 11.03 -12.46 -0.64
C GLY A 103 10.86 -10.97 -0.34
N GLY A 104 11.97 -10.23 -0.29
CA GLY A 104 11.94 -8.79 -0.07
C GLY A 104 11.25 -8.02 -1.19
N TYR A 105 11.50 -8.38 -2.45
CA TYR A 105 10.83 -7.79 -3.61
C TYR A 105 9.31 -8.02 -3.57
N ALA A 106 8.88 -9.25 -3.39
CA ALA A 106 7.47 -9.61 -3.33
C ALA A 106 6.78 -8.97 -2.12
N GLY A 107 7.43 -9.03 -0.97
CA GLY A 107 6.89 -8.55 0.30
C GLY A 107 6.86 -7.03 0.44
N ILE A 108 7.78 -6.29 -0.19
CA ILE A 108 7.82 -4.83 -0.13
C ILE A 108 7.24 -4.19 -1.38
N VAL A 109 7.71 -4.57 -2.57
CA VAL A 109 7.34 -3.90 -3.82
C VAL A 109 6.00 -4.41 -4.34
N VAL A 110 5.86 -5.72 -4.54
CA VAL A 110 4.63 -6.31 -5.10
C VAL A 110 3.47 -6.15 -4.12
N ALA A 111 3.67 -6.49 -2.84
CA ALA A 111 2.65 -6.40 -1.80
C ALA A 111 2.14 -4.97 -1.59
N SER A 112 3.03 -3.96 -1.61
CA SER A 112 2.62 -2.58 -1.40
C SER A 112 1.92 -1.95 -2.62
N THR A 113 2.05 -2.55 -3.81
CA THR A 113 1.44 -2.06 -5.04
C THR A 113 0.24 -2.94 -5.43
N PHE A 114 0.52 -4.12 -5.98
CA PHE A 114 -0.49 -5.07 -6.42
C PHE A 114 -1.34 -5.61 -5.28
N GLY A 115 -0.71 -6.13 -4.22
CA GLY A 115 -1.40 -6.70 -3.07
C GLY A 115 -2.32 -5.68 -2.40
N CYS A 116 -1.79 -4.49 -2.09
CA CYS A 116 -2.57 -3.36 -1.55
C CYS A 116 -3.76 -2.97 -2.46
N THR A 117 -3.58 -3.01 -3.77
CA THR A 117 -4.70 -2.75 -4.70
C THR A 117 -5.78 -3.81 -4.58
N LEU A 118 -5.38 -5.08 -4.57
CA LEU A 118 -6.27 -6.23 -4.59
C LEU A 118 -7.08 -6.37 -3.30
N VAL A 119 -6.43 -6.29 -2.14
CA VAL A 119 -7.08 -6.55 -0.84
C VAL A 119 -7.64 -5.32 -0.16
N PHE A 120 -7.23 -4.13 -0.59
CA PHE A 120 -7.62 -2.89 0.08
C PHE A 120 -8.25 -1.87 -0.87
N THR A 121 -7.52 -1.39 -1.87
CA THR A 121 -7.97 -0.25 -2.69
C THR A 121 -9.26 -0.56 -3.45
N ILE A 122 -9.38 -1.73 -4.10
CA ILE A 122 -10.59 -2.10 -4.84
C ILE A 122 -11.79 -2.34 -3.91
N PRO A 123 -11.71 -3.21 -2.86
CA PRO A 123 -12.82 -3.41 -1.92
C PRO A 123 -13.28 -2.13 -1.23
N MET A 124 -12.35 -1.35 -0.70
CA MET A 124 -12.66 -0.13 0.06
C MET A 124 -13.18 0.96 -0.86
N GLY A 125 -12.59 1.14 -2.03
CA GLY A 125 -13.04 2.09 -3.03
C GLY A 125 -14.50 1.90 -3.37
N MET A 126 -14.86 0.71 -3.82
CA MET A 126 -16.21 0.38 -4.26
C MET A 126 -17.24 0.35 -3.12
N GLY A 127 -16.81 0.19 -1.87
CA GLY A 127 -17.69 0.29 -0.70
C GLY A 127 -17.93 1.71 -0.20
N LEU A 128 -17.02 2.65 -0.48
CA LEU A 128 -17.07 4.02 0.05
C LEU A 128 -17.54 5.08 -0.96
N ILE A 129 -17.29 4.87 -2.26
CA ILE A 129 -17.67 5.82 -3.30
C ILE A 129 -19.17 5.77 -3.59
N HIS A 130 -19.69 6.84 -4.20
CA HIS A 130 -21.06 6.86 -4.70
C HIS A 130 -21.21 5.96 -5.93
N GLU A 131 -22.39 5.35 -6.09
CA GLU A 131 -22.68 4.44 -7.23
C GLU A 131 -22.37 5.05 -8.61
N LYS A 132 -22.65 6.35 -8.79
CA LYS A 132 -22.35 7.10 -10.02
C LYS A 132 -20.85 7.15 -10.37
N ASP A 133 -19.97 6.96 -9.39
CA ASP A 133 -18.53 7.03 -9.56
C ASP A 133 -17.89 5.64 -9.73
N HIS A 134 -18.68 4.55 -9.66
CA HIS A 134 -18.17 3.17 -9.77
C HIS A 134 -17.48 2.90 -11.10
N GLU A 135 -18.04 3.41 -12.20
CA GLU A 135 -17.47 3.20 -13.53
C GLU A 135 -16.13 3.90 -13.68
N VAL A 136 -16.04 5.16 -13.25
CA VAL A 136 -14.82 5.98 -13.33
C VAL A 136 -13.75 5.43 -12.40
N PHE A 137 -14.14 4.95 -11.23
CA PHE A 137 -13.25 4.25 -10.31
C PHE A 137 -12.71 2.95 -10.93
N ALA A 138 -13.57 2.09 -11.49
CA ALA A 138 -13.13 0.86 -12.17
C ALA A 138 -12.18 1.16 -13.33
N ARG A 139 -12.49 2.17 -14.16
CA ARG A 139 -11.60 2.63 -15.26
C ARG A 139 -10.27 3.15 -14.74
N GLY A 140 -10.26 3.87 -13.63
CA GLY A 140 -9.04 4.31 -12.95
C GLY A 140 -8.19 3.13 -12.49
N ILE A 141 -8.78 2.14 -11.82
CA ILE A 141 -8.09 0.91 -11.38
C ILE A 141 -7.49 0.18 -12.58
N MET A 142 -8.27 -0.02 -13.65
CA MET A 142 -7.76 -0.66 -14.86
C MET A 142 -6.58 0.10 -15.47
N THR A 143 -6.69 1.44 -15.56
CA THR A 143 -5.59 2.30 -16.04
C THR A 143 -4.32 2.13 -15.20
N GLY A 144 -4.46 2.10 -13.87
CA GLY A 144 -3.34 1.91 -12.95
C GLY A 144 -2.71 0.52 -13.07
N ILE A 145 -3.52 -0.55 -13.19
CA ILE A 145 -3.01 -1.92 -13.35
C ILE A 145 -2.21 -2.08 -14.65
N ILE A 146 -2.63 -1.41 -15.74
CA ILE A 146 -1.92 -1.46 -17.03
C ILE A 146 -0.48 -0.93 -16.91
N VAL A 147 -0.26 0.11 -16.11
CA VAL A 147 1.06 0.74 -15.94
C VAL A 147 1.84 0.26 -14.72
N MET A 148 1.20 -0.52 -13.84
CA MET A 148 1.82 -1.15 -12.67
C MET A 148 3.11 -1.93 -12.97
N PRO A 149 3.29 -2.61 -14.13
CA PRO A 149 4.57 -3.26 -14.46
C PRO A 149 5.78 -2.32 -14.37
N ALA A 150 5.63 -1.02 -14.62
CA ALA A 150 6.71 -0.06 -14.46
C ALA A 150 7.15 0.08 -12.98
N ALA A 151 6.19 0.07 -12.05
CA ALA A 151 6.47 0.09 -10.62
C ALA A 151 7.23 -1.16 -10.18
N LEU A 152 6.73 -2.33 -10.62
CA LEU A 152 7.30 -3.63 -10.30
C LEU A 152 8.72 -3.77 -10.87
N PHE A 153 8.95 -3.28 -12.08
CA PHE A 153 10.26 -3.32 -12.72
C PHE A 153 11.27 -2.44 -12.00
N VAL A 154 10.95 -1.16 -11.76
CA VAL A 154 11.83 -0.21 -11.06
C VAL A 154 12.13 -0.69 -9.63
N GLY A 155 11.10 -1.13 -8.90
CA GLY A 155 11.26 -1.65 -7.55
C GLY A 155 12.09 -2.94 -7.51
N GLY A 156 11.88 -3.85 -8.46
CA GLY A 156 12.64 -5.10 -8.54
C GLY A 156 14.13 -4.89 -8.76
N LEU A 157 14.49 -4.00 -9.71
CA LEU A 157 15.89 -3.64 -9.95
C LEU A 157 16.55 -3.02 -8.72
N LEU A 158 15.84 -2.12 -8.03
CA LEU A 158 16.35 -1.48 -6.82
C LEU A 158 16.31 -2.38 -5.58
N SER A 159 15.60 -3.50 -5.64
CA SER A 159 15.68 -4.56 -4.65
C SER A 159 16.90 -5.48 -4.87
N GLY A 160 17.65 -5.29 -5.96
CA GLY A 160 18.86 -6.05 -6.29
C GLY A 160 18.64 -7.20 -7.28
N LEU A 161 17.42 -7.38 -7.80
CA LEU A 161 17.12 -8.43 -8.77
C LEU A 161 17.58 -8.05 -10.18
N GLY A 162 18.01 -9.04 -10.96
CA GLY A 162 18.32 -8.86 -12.38
C GLY A 162 17.06 -8.57 -13.22
N PRO A 163 17.15 -7.83 -14.35
CA PRO A 163 15.97 -7.48 -15.16
C PRO A 163 15.11 -8.67 -15.59
N VAL A 164 15.75 -9.77 -16.00
CA VAL A 164 15.07 -11.01 -16.41
C VAL A 164 14.39 -11.67 -15.20
N GLN A 165 15.06 -11.68 -14.04
CA GLN A 165 14.50 -12.25 -12.81
C GLN A 165 13.26 -11.47 -12.36
N VAL A 166 13.28 -10.13 -12.46
CA VAL A 166 12.10 -9.30 -12.13
C VAL A 166 10.92 -9.66 -13.02
N LEU A 167 11.13 -9.73 -14.34
CA LEU A 167 10.06 -10.07 -15.29
C LEU A 167 9.54 -11.49 -15.08
N TRP A 168 10.44 -12.45 -14.85
CA TRP A 168 10.07 -13.85 -14.63
C TRP A 168 9.29 -14.03 -13.33
N GLN A 169 9.80 -13.50 -12.23
CA GLN A 169 9.14 -13.61 -10.92
C GLN A 169 7.83 -12.80 -10.88
N SER A 170 7.70 -11.72 -11.66
CA SER A 170 6.44 -10.96 -11.76
C SER A 170 5.36 -11.63 -12.61
N LEU A 171 5.68 -12.73 -13.31
CA LEU A 171 4.74 -13.35 -14.26
C LEU A 171 3.39 -13.73 -13.62
N PRO A 172 3.32 -14.32 -12.41
CA PRO A 172 2.04 -14.59 -11.74
C PRO A 172 1.23 -13.32 -11.48
N VAL A 173 1.90 -12.22 -11.10
CA VAL A 173 1.28 -10.92 -10.88
C VAL A 173 0.70 -10.38 -12.18
N PHE A 174 1.44 -10.47 -13.30
CA PHE A 174 0.98 -10.00 -14.61
C PHE A 174 -0.19 -10.82 -15.14
N LEU A 175 -0.15 -12.14 -15.00
CA LEU A 175 -1.26 -13.01 -15.38
C LEU A 175 -2.52 -12.66 -14.59
N LEU A 176 -2.41 -12.52 -13.27
CA LEU A 176 -3.54 -12.14 -12.43
C LEU A 176 -4.01 -10.72 -12.73
N ALA A 177 -3.11 -9.78 -13.01
CA ALA A 177 -3.46 -8.42 -13.43
C ALA A 177 -4.30 -8.42 -14.72
N VAL A 178 -3.93 -9.24 -15.73
CA VAL A 178 -4.72 -9.39 -16.95
C VAL A 178 -6.11 -9.98 -16.65
N LEU A 179 -6.20 -10.99 -15.79
CA LEU A 179 -7.48 -11.56 -15.36
C LEU A 179 -8.36 -10.52 -14.65
N ILE A 180 -7.78 -9.69 -13.79
CA ILE A 180 -8.48 -8.60 -13.10
C ILE A 180 -8.94 -7.53 -14.10
N LEU A 181 -8.12 -7.17 -15.09
CA LEU A 181 -8.50 -6.23 -16.15
C LEU A 181 -9.70 -6.74 -16.94
N VAL A 182 -9.66 -8.00 -17.38
CA VAL A 182 -10.78 -8.64 -18.11
C VAL A 182 -12.02 -8.73 -17.22
N GLY A 183 -11.84 -9.17 -15.97
CA GLY A 183 -12.92 -9.29 -14.99
C GLY A 183 -13.60 -7.96 -14.68
N LEU A 184 -12.83 -6.89 -14.43
CA LEU A 184 -13.37 -5.55 -14.17
C LEU A 184 -14.06 -4.95 -15.40
N ARG A 185 -13.60 -5.30 -16.61
CA ARG A 185 -14.23 -4.85 -17.87
C ARG A 185 -15.57 -5.57 -18.12
N MET A 186 -15.63 -6.88 -17.88
CA MET A 186 -16.81 -7.70 -18.23
C MET A 186 -17.81 -7.81 -17.09
N PHE A 187 -17.34 -7.95 -15.85
CA PHE A 187 -18.16 -8.26 -14.67
C PHE A 187 -17.76 -7.43 -13.43
N PRO A 188 -17.75 -6.08 -13.50
CA PRO A 188 -17.23 -5.23 -12.42
C PRO A 188 -17.93 -5.49 -11.07
N LYS A 189 -19.25 -5.63 -11.05
CA LYS A 189 -20.02 -5.86 -9.81
C LYS A 189 -19.70 -7.20 -9.15
N GLU A 190 -19.45 -8.25 -9.94
CA GLU A 190 -19.11 -9.58 -9.41
C GLU A 190 -17.67 -9.62 -8.91
N MET A 191 -16.74 -9.00 -9.65
CA MET A 191 -15.35 -8.85 -9.22
C MET A 191 -15.24 -8.14 -7.87
N VAL A 192 -15.98 -7.04 -7.70
CA VAL A 192 -16.01 -6.29 -6.44
C VAL A 192 -16.52 -7.16 -5.29
N ARG A 193 -17.62 -7.89 -5.49
CA ARG A 193 -18.12 -8.83 -4.48
C ARG A 193 -17.07 -9.87 -4.14
N GLY A 194 -16.39 -10.45 -5.13
CA GLY A 194 -15.29 -11.38 -4.93
C GLY A 194 -14.16 -10.80 -4.06
N PHE A 195 -13.69 -9.59 -4.38
CA PHE A 195 -12.65 -8.93 -3.60
C PHE A 195 -13.12 -8.56 -2.19
N GLN A 196 -14.39 -8.18 -2.01
CA GLN A 196 -14.97 -7.93 -0.69
C GLN A 196 -15.04 -9.19 0.18
N TYR A 197 -15.44 -10.34 -0.40
CA TYR A 197 -15.39 -11.62 0.31
C TYR A 197 -13.97 -12.00 0.68
N PHE A 198 -13.01 -11.82 -0.23
CA PHE A 198 -11.61 -12.08 0.04
C PHE A 198 -11.06 -11.20 1.17
N ALA A 199 -11.27 -9.89 1.10
CA ALA A 199 -10.87 -8.94 2.14
C ALA A 199 -11.56 -9.22 3.48
N SER A 200 -12.84 -9.61 3.45
CA SER A 200 -13.57 -10.04 4.65
C SER A 200 -12.97 -11.31 5.26
N GLY A 201 -12.55 -12.27 4.43
CA GLY A 201 -11.83 -13.47 4.87
C GLY A 201 -10.53 -13.13 5.59
N ILE A 202 -9.70 -12.26 4.98
CA ILE A 202 -8.46 -11.77 5.61
C ILE A 202 -8.78 -11.08 6.94
N ARG A 203 -9.81 -10.23 6.99
CA ARG A 203 -10.22 -9.55 8.23
C ARG A 203 -10.62 -10.53 9.33
N ILE A 204 -11.35 -11.60 9.01
CA ILE A 204 -11.70 -12.64 9.98
C ILE A 204 -10.42 -13.31 10.50
N LEU A 205 -9.49 -13.67 9.62
CA LEU A 205 -8.21 -14.24 10.01
C LEU A 205 -7.43 -13.30 10.92
N THR A 206 -7.34 -12.00 10.58
CA THR A 206 -6.70 -11.00 11.43
C THR A 206 -7.35 -10.94 12.80
N ILE A 207 -8.68 -10.92 12.91
CA ILE A 207 -9.36 -10.86 14.21
C ILE A 207 -9.09 -12.13 15.03
N LEU A 208 -9.13 -13.31 14.40
CA LEU A 208 -8.83 -14.58 15.07
C LEU A 208 -7.38 -14.62 15.55
N GLY A 209 -6.43 -14.25 14.70
CA GLY A 209 -5.00 -14.19 15.05
C GLY A 209 -4.73 -13.22 16.19
N LEU A 210 -5.41 -12.06 16.19
CA LEU A 210 -5.32 -11.08 17.26
C LEU A 210 -5.87 -11.63 18.57
N ALA A 211 -7.05 -12.26 18.55
CA ALA A 211 -7.67 -12.85 19.73
C ALA A 211 -6.81 -13.97 20.33
N VAL A 212 -6.32 -14.89 19.50
CA VAL A 212 -5.45 -15.99 19.95
C VAL A 212 -4.13 -15.44 20.51
N GLY A 213 -3.49 -14.49 19.81
CA GLY A 213 -2.24 -13.87 20.26
C GLY A 213 -2.40 -13.13 21.59
N ALA A 214 -3.48 -12.35 21.74
CA ALA A 214 -3.76 -11.60 22.96
C ALA A 214 -4.06 -12.53 24.15
N VAL A 215 -4.86 -13.59 23.95
CA VAL A 215 -5.14 -14.58 25.00
C VAL A 215 -3.88 -15.33 25.40
N ALA A 216 -3.05 -15.76 24.44
CA ALA A 216 -1.78 -16.43 24.73
C ALA A 216 -0.86 -15.53 25.59
N TYR A 217 -0.76 -14.24 25.23
CA TYR A 217 -0.01 -13.24 25.99
C TYR A 217 -0.54 -13.08 27.42
N MET A 218 -1.85 -12.84 27.58
CA MET A 218 -2.47 -12.62 28.90
C MET A 218 -2.37 -13.84 29.82
N LEU A 219 -2.37 -15.05 29.26
CA LEU A 219 -2.22 -16.29 30.03
C LEU A 219 -0.76 -16.68 30.28
N GLY A 220 0.21 -15.95 29.73
CA GLY A 220 1.64 -16.29 29.81
C GLY A 220 1.98 -17.64 29.20
N ARG A 221 1.18 -18.09 28.21
CA ARG A 221 1.35 -19.39 27.55
C ARG A 221 1.84 -19.20 26.13
N LYS A 222 2.61 -20.16 25.63
CA LYS A 222 2.94 -20.20 24.20
C LYS A 222 1.65 -20.40 23.39
N PRO A 223 1.47 -19.69 22.27
CA PRO A 223 0.33 -19.91 21.39
C PRO A 223 0.31 -21.37 20.90
N PRO A 224 -0.87 -21.93 20.62
CA PRO A 224 -1.02 -23.34 20.24
C PRO A 224 -0.42 -23.68 18.87
N LEU A 225 -0.14 -22.66 18.06
CA LEU A 225 0.47 -22.75 16.74
C LEU A 225 1.78 -21.95 16.71
N SER A 226 2.62 -22.18 15.69
CA SER A 226 3.84 -21.42 15.38
C SER A 226 3.52 -19.96 15.03
N MET A 227 2.99 -19.20 15.97
CA MET A 227 2.57 -17.81 15.77
C MET A 227 3.68 -16.85 16.21
N THR A 228 3.79 -15.73 15.51
CA THR A 228 4.60 -14.60 15.97
C THR A 228 4.00 -14.05 17.27
N PRO A 229 4.81 -13.79 18.31
CA PRO A 229 4.33 -13.13 19.52
C PRO A 229 3.61 -11.81 19.20
N ILE A 230 2.52 -11.53 19.93
CA ILE A 230 1.73 -10.32 19.70
C ILE A 230 2.54 -9.04 19.95
N GLU A 231 3.51 -9.06 20.85
CA GLU A 231 4.39 -7.93 21.14
C GLU A 231 5.25 -7.55 19.93
N ASP A 232 5.79 -8.53 19.20
CA ASP A 232 6.57 -8.29 17.98
C ASP A 232 5.70 -7.70 16.86
N ALA A 233 4.47 -8.19 16.73
CA ALA A 233 3.50 -7.62 15.80
C ALA A 233 3.13 -6.17 16.19
N MET A 234 2.95 -5.89 17.48
CA MET A 234 2.70 -4.54 18.01
C MET A 234 3.90 -3.60 17.85
N ALA A 235 5.13 -4.11 17.91
CA ALA A 235 6.34 -3.32 17.67
C ALA A 235 6.36 -2.77 16.22
N THR A 236 5.92 -3.57 15.25
CA THR A 236 5.75 -3.12 13.85
C THR A 236 4.74 -1.98 13.75
N VAL A 237 3.58 -2.11 14.39
CA VAL A 237 2.56 -1.03 14.43
C VAL A 237 3.10 0.24 15.08
N SER A 238 3.83 0.09 16.19
CA SER A 238 4.43 1.21 16.92
C SER A 238 5.45 1.95 16.07
N SER A 239 6.28 1.22 15.32
CA SER A 239 7.25 1.78 14.37
C SER A 239 6.56 2.58 13.25
N ILE A 240 5.46 2.05 12.70
CA ILE A 240 4.62 2.78 11.73
C ILE A 240 4.14 4.11 12.32
N GLY A 241 3.60 4.09 13.54
CA GLY A 241 3.12 5.30 14.22
C GLY A 241 4.24 6.33 14.44
N ILE A 242 5.42 5.89 14.88
CA ILE A 242 6.59 6.77 15.07
C ILE A 242 6.96 7.46 13.76
N VAL A 243 6.99 6.72 12.65
CA VAL A 243 7.29 7.31 11.33
C VAL A 243 6.20 8.28 10.91
N MET A 244 4.92 7.97 11.17
CA MET A 244 3.78 8.83 10.85
C MET A 244 3.77 10.15 11.64
N LEU A 245 4.35 10.20 12.84
CA LEU A 245 4.54 11.45 13.59
C LEU A 245 5.32 12.49 12.78
N GLY A 246 6.26 12.05 11.93
CA GLY A 246 7.05 12.92 11.08
C GLY A 246 6.54 13.01 9.64
N SER A 247 6.11 11.88 9.08
CA SER A 247 5.79 11.80 7.67
C SER A 247 4.47 12.53 7.33
N LEU A 248 3.48 12.56 8.23
CA LEU A 248 2.23 13.28 8.00
C LEU A 248 2.41 14.81 8.04
N PRO A 249 3.06 15.42 9.06
CA PRO A 249 3.39 16.85 9.01
C PRO A 249 4.26 17.25 7.82
N MET A 250 5.22 16.40 7.46
CA MET A 250 6.08 16.65 6.30
C MET A 250 5.28 16.61 4.99
N THR A 251 4.34 15.68 4.87
CA THR A 251 3.47 15.62 3.69
C THR A 251 2.54 16.81 3.60
N GLU A 252 2.01 17.29 4.72
CA GLU A 252 1.23 18.54 4.79
C GLU A 252 2.06 19.75 4.36
N LEU A 253 3.33 19.85 4.82
CA LEU A 253 4.25 20.89 4.38
C LEU A 253 4.49 20.83 2.87
N LEU A 254 4.81 19.64 2.36
CA LEU A 254 5.03 19.41 0.93
C LEU A 254 3.80 19.77 0.10
N GLN A 255 2.61 19.36 0.55
CA GLN A 255 1.34 19.69 -0.10
C GLN A 255 1.15 21.20 -0.19
N ARG A 256 1.43 21.95 0.88
CA ARG A 256 1.32 23.42 0.89
C ARG A 256 2.33 24.10 -0.02
N MET A 257 3.56 23.62 -0.05
CA MET A 257 4.61 24.14 -0.93
C MET A 257 4.27 23.91 -2.41
N LEU A 258 3.70 22.75 -2.74
CA LEU A 258 3.41 22.34 -4.11
C LEU A 258 1.98 22.67 -4.57
N LYS A 259 1.10 23.16 -3.69
CA LYS A 259 -0.29 23.48 -4.03
C LYS A 259 -0.41 24.46 -5.20
N LYS A 260 0.14 25.67 -5.07
CA LYS A 260 0.08 26.70 -6.12
C LYS A 260 0.69 26.28 -7.46
N PRO A 261 1.91 25.69 -7.52
CA PRO A 261 2.46 25.28 -8.80
C PRO A 261 1.63 24.16 -9.44
N LEU A 262 1.12 23.20 -8.66
CA LEU A 262 0.33 22.10 -9.21
C LEU A 262 -1.11 22.48 -9.55
N GLU A 263 -1.73 23.45 -8.87
CA GLU A 263 -3.03 24.00 -9.29
C GLU A 263 -2.92 24.67 -10.68
N ARG A 264 -1.80 25.35 -10.96
CA ARG A 264 -1.55 25.93 -12.30
C ARG A 264 -1.38 24.85 -13.37
N VAL A 265 -0.65 23.79 -13.06
CA VAL A 265 -0.45 22.66 -13.99
C VAL A 265 -1.77 21.90 -14.16
N GLY A 266 -2.49 21.64 -13.08
CA GLY A 266 -3.79 20.99 -13.02
C GLY A 266 -4.84 21.71 -13.84
N GLY A 267 -4.93 23.04 -13.71
CA GLY A 267 -5.84 23.85 -14.52
C GLY A 267 -5.59 23.69 -16.03
N LYS A 268 -4.32 23.61 -16.47
CA LYS A 268 -3.97 23.34 -17.88
C LYS A 268 -4.32 21.91 -18.31
N LEU A 269 -4.41 20.98 -17.36
CA LEU A 269 -4.80 19.59 -17.57
C LEU A 269 -6.30 19.37 -17.31
N GLY A 270 -7.10 20.43 -17.13
CA GLY A 270 -8.55 20.31 -16.90
C GLY A 270 -8.92 19.65 -15.57
N MET A 271 -8.06 19.71 -14.56
CA MET A 271 -8.30 19.19 -13.21
C MET A 271 -8.51 20.32 -12.20
N ASN A 272 -9.51 20.18 -11.34
CA ASN A 272 -9.83 21.11 -10.26
C ASN A 272 -8.86 20.97 -9.07
N SER A 273 -8.93 21.90 -8.10
CA SER A 273 -8.06 21.88 -6.91
C SER A 273 -8.23 20.62 -6.04
N ALA A 274 -9.44 20.05 -5.97
CA ALA A 274 -9.68 18.82 -5.20
C ALA A 274 -8.99 17.62 -5.85
N SER A 275 -8.99 17.54 -7.18
CA SER A 275 -8.30 16.52 -7.97
C SER A 275 -6.78 16.59 -7.76
N ILE A 276 -6.21 17.79 -7.72
CA ILE A 276 -4.79 17.97 -7.43
C ILE A 276 -4.44 17.63 -5.98
N ALA A 277 -5.27 18.05 -5.02
CA ALA A 277 -5.09 17.72 -3.62
C ALA A 277 -5.18 16.20 -3.38
N GLY A 278 -6.11 15.53 -4.07
CA GLY A 278 -6.30 14.08 -4.03
C GLY A 278 -5.03 13.29 -4.36
N LEU A 279 -4.19 13.78 -5.29
CA LEU A 279 -2.97 13.08 -5.68
C LEU A 279 -1.99 12.99 -4.51
N PHE A 280 -1.87 14.05 -3.73
CA PHE A 280 -1.08 14.06 -2.49
C PHE A 280 -1.70 13.18 -1.42
N VAL A 281 -3.01 13.28 -1.25
CA VAL A 281 -3.71 12.48 -0.25
C VAL A 281 -3.58 11.00 -0.57
N SER A 282 -3.56 10.61 -1.85
CA SER A 282 -3.35 9.22 -2.29
C SER A 282 -2.00 8.66 -1.87
N PHE A 283 -0.95 9.50 -1.85
CA PHE A 283 0.37 9.09 -1.34
C PHE A 283 0.40 8.85 0.16
N VAL A 284 -0.54 9.45 0.90
CA VAL A 284 -0.64 9.35 2.36
C VAL A 284 -1.63 8.29 2.78
N SER A 285 -2.82 8.25 2.19
CA SER A 285 -3.84 7.31 2.62
C SER A 285 -4.91 7.16 1.56
N VAL A 286 -5.24 5.90 1.29
CA VAL A 286 -6.25 5.50 0.31
C VAL A 286 -7.66 5.93 0.74
N VAL A 287 -8.01 5.78 2.03
CA VAL A 287 -9.38 6.06 2.50
C VAL A 287 -9.76 7.54 2.35
N PRO A 288 -8.99 8.52 2.87
CA PRO A 288 -9.27 9.93 2.64
C PRO A 288 -9.28 10.28 1.15
N ALA A 289 -8.35 9.74 0.36
CA ALA A 289 -8.29 10.01 -1.08
C ALA A 289 -9.54 9.52 -1.82
N ILE A 290 -10.05 8.33 -1.48
CA ILE A 290 -11.31 7.79 -2.00
C ILE A 290 -12.48 8.69 -1.59
N THR A 291 -12.57 9.11 -0.33
CA THR A 291 -13.68 9.95 0.13
C THR A 291 -13.72 11.33 -0.53
N MET A 292 -12.56 11.85 -0.96
CA MET A 292 -12.45 13.10 -1.70
C MET A 292 -12.88 13.00 -3.16
N LEU A 293 -13.04 11.79 -3.72
CA LEU A 293 -13.43 11.62 -5.13
C LEU A 293 -14.75 12.31 -5.46
N LYS A 294 -15.67 12.44 -4.49
CA LYS A 294 -16.95 13.13 -4.68
C LYS A 294 -16.79 14.63 -5.03
N ASP A 295 -15.67 15.24 -4.63
CA ASP A 295 -15.36 16.65 -4.82
C ASP A 295 -14.50 16.91 -6.09
N MET A 296 -14.08 15.83 -6.77
CA MET A 296 -13.22 15.87 -7.96
C MET A 296 -14.04 15.92 -9.25
N ASP A 297 -13.47 16.56 -10.28
CA ASP A 297 -13.96 16.42 -11.65
C ASP A 297 -13.70 15.00 -12.21
N GLN A 298 -14.43 14.60 -13.25
CA GLN A 298 -14.38 13.22 -13.76
C GLN A 298 -12.98 12.79 -14.20
N ARG A 299 -12.24 13.70 -14.83
CA ARG A 299 -10.86 13.46 -15.24
C ARG A 299 -9.97 13.25 -14.01
N GLY A 300 -10.10 14.13 -13.02
CA GLY A 300 -9.41 14.06 -11.75
C GLY A 300 -9.68 12.77 -10.99
N LYS A 301 -10.92 12.30 -10.95
CA LYS A 301 -11.26 10.99 -10.34
C LYS A 301 -10.47 9.86 -10.99
N LEU A 302 -10.51 9.76 -12.32
CA LEU A 302 -9.80 8.70 -13.05
C LEU A 302 -8.29 8.76 -12.80
N VAL A 303 -7.69 9.95 -12.92
CA VAL A 303 -6.24 10.18 -12.73
C VAL A 303 -5.81 9.83 -11.30
N ASN A 304 -6.60 10.23 -10.29
CA ASN A 304 -6.33 9.92 -8.89
C ASN A 304 -6.37 8.43 -8.61
N VAL A 305 -7.42 7.74 -9.08
CA VAL A 305 -7.56 6.30 -8.88
C VAL A 305 -6.44 5.53 -9.60
N ALA A 306 -6.09 5.93 -10.83
CA ALA A 306 -4.97 5.32 -11.56
C ALA A 306 -3.62 5.50 -10.84
N CYS A 307 -3.37 6.70 -10.29
CA CYS A 307 -2.18 6.97 -9.47
C CYS A 307 -2.15 6.10 -8.20
N MET A 308 -3.31 5.98 -7.54
CA MET A 308 -3.46 5.30 -6.25
C MET A 308 -3.09 3.82 -6.30
N VAL A 309 -3.33 3.12 -7.43
CA VAL A 309 -2.98 1.70 -7.62
C VAL A 309 -1.53 1.40 -7.22
N CYS A 310 -0.59 2.28 -7.55
CA CYS A 310 0.81 2.08 -7.17
C CYS A 310 1.21 2.94 -5.98
N ALA A 311 0.71 4.18 -5.91
CA ALA A 311 1.26 5.18 -5.00
C ALA A 311 0.61 5.21 -3.61
N ALA A 312 -0.44 4.40 -3.38
CA ALA A 312 -1.13 4.25 -2.11
C ALA A 312 -0.15 4.14 -0.91
N SER A 313 -0.38 4.96 0.10
CA SER A 313 0.30 4.93 1.42
C SER A 313 1.84 5.00 1.36
N MET A 314 2.40 5.50 0.24
CA MET A 314 3.84 5.65 0.03
C MET A 314 4.55 6.47 1.12
N LEU A 315 3.88 7.47 1.68
CA LEU A 315 4.44 8.41 2.66
C LEU A 315 3.95 8.17 4.09
N SER A 316 3.29 7.03 4.36
CA SER A 316 2.66 6.74 5.66
C SER A 316 2.90 5.29 6.10
N ALA A 317 1.86 4.45 6.13
CA ALA A 317 1.88 3.07 6.60
C ALA A 317 2.96 2.23 5.88
N HIS A 318 3.05 2.30 4.55
CA HIS A 318 4.05 1.51 3.83
C HIS A 318 5.48 2.01 4.07
N LEU A 319 5.66 3.33 4.20
CA LEU A 319 6.95 3.93 4.58
C LEU A 319 7.38 3.42 5.96
N GLY A 320 6.50 3.57 6.95
CA GLY A 320 6.75 3.18 8.33
C GLY A 320 7.00 1.68 8.46
N PHE A 321 6.21 0.87 7.75
CA PHE A 321 6.36 -0.57 7.73
C PHE A 321 7.72 -0.96 7.17
N THR A 322 8.11 -0.44 6.01
CA THR A 322 9.39 -0.79 5.39
C THR A 322 10.58 -0.31 6.23
N VAL A 323 10.50 0.85 6.87
CA VAL A 323 11.53 1.29 7.82
C VAL A 323 11.70 0.29 8.98
N SER A 324 10.60 -0.30 9.45
CA SER A 324 10.63 -1.29 10.54
C SER A 324 11.11 -2.67 10.08
N ALA A 325 10.58 -3.17 8.98
CA ALA A 325 10.67 -4.57 8.59
C ALA A 325 11.83 -4.85 7.61
N ALA A 326 12.10 -3.92 6.69
CA ALA A 326 13.12 -4.08 5.66
C ALA A 326 13.71 -2.72 5.26
N PRO A 327 14.40 -2.00 6.18
CA PRO A 327 14.88 -0.64 5.93
C PRO A 327 15.77 -0.55 4.69
N GLN A 328 16.51 -1.59 4.35
CA GLN A 328 17.33 -1.69 3.15
C GLN A 328 16.52 -1.57 1.84
N LEU A 329 15.24 -1.95 1.83
CA LEU A 329 14.36 -1.87 0.67
C LEU A 329 13.53 -0.57 0.61
N LEU A 330 13.75 0.37 1.52
CA LEU A 330 13.04 1.65 1.54
C LEU A 330 13.18 2.43 0.21
N GLY A 331 14.38 2.45 -0.36
CA GLY A 331 14.61 3.08 -1.67
C GLY A 331 13.82 2.40 -2.80
N ALA A 332 13.77 1.07 -2.80
CA ALA A 332 13.02 0.29 -3.77
C ALA A 332 11.51 0.54 -3.67
N LEU A 333 10.96 0.57 -2.45
CA LEU A 333 9.56 0.92 -2.19
C LEU A 333 9.21 2.29 -2.81
N LEU A 334 9.94 3.33 -2.42
CA LEU A 334 9.63 4.70 -2.84
C LEU A 334 9.77 4.87 -4.35
N ALA A 335 10.83 4.31 -4.94
CA ALA A 335 11.04 4.39 -6.38
C ALA A 335 9.96 3.64 -7.16
N ALA A 336 9.56 2.44 -6.72
CA ALA A 336 8.47 1.68 -7.34
C ALA A 336 7.16 2.48 -7.31
N LYS A 337 6.79 2.97 -6.14
CA LYS A 337 5.54 3.73 -5.93
C LYS A 337 5.53 5.05 -6.69
N CYS A 338 6.65 5.77 -6.72
CA CYS A 338 6.81 6.97 -7.54
C CYS A 338 6.71 6.66 -9.03
N ALA A 339 7.41 5.63 -9.53
CA ALA A 339 7.38 5.26 -10.93
C ALA A 339 5.97 4.86 -11.39
N GLY A 340 5.31 4.00 -10.62
CA GLY A 340 3.94 3.58 -10.88
C GLY A 340 2.92 4.72 -10.76
N GLY A 341 3.05 5.56 -9.72
CA GLY A 341 2.18 6.72 -9.53
C GLY A 341 2.29 7.72 -10.67
N ALA A 342 3.53 8.04 -11.09
CA ALA A 342 3.78 8.91 -12.22
C ALA A 342 3.23 8.33 -13.53
N ALA A 343 3.44 7.03 -13.77
CA ALA A 343 2.89 6.33 -14.93
C ALA A 343 1.35 6.32 -14.90
N GLY A 344 0.73 6.13 -13.73
CA GLY A 344 -0.71 6.17 -13.52
C GLY A 344 -1.30 7.55 -13.80
N ILE A 345 -0.63 8.62 -13.36
CA ILE A 345 -1.01 9.99 -13.68
C ILE A 345 -0.93 10.22 -15.19
N ALA A 346 0.20 9.84 -15.82
CA ALA A 346 0.40 10.04 -17.25
C ALA A 346 -0.63 9.28 -18.10
N ALA A 347 -0.88 7.99 -17.79
CA ALA A 347 -1.87 7.18 -18.48
C ALA A 347 -3.29 7.68 -18.24
N GLY A 348 -3.63 8.09 -17.01
CA GLY A 348 -4.93 8.68 -16.71
C GLY A 348 -5.19 9.97 -17.50
N ILE A 349 -4.17 10.83 -17.62
CA ILE A 349 -4.23 12.05 -18.43
C ILE A 349 -4.40 11.72 -19.91
N PHE A 350 -3.75 10.66 -20.40
CA PHE A 350 -3.83 10.22 -21.80
C PHE A 350 -5.23 9.67 -22.13
N VAL A 351 -5.74 8.73 -21.34
CA VAL A 351 -7.06 8.10 -21.53
C VAL A 351 -8.21 9.12 -21.46
N THR A 352 -8.03 10.21 -20.73
CA THR A 352 -9.03 11.29 -20.59
C THR A 352 -8.91 12.40 -21.64
N ARG A 353 -7.94 12.32 -22.56
CA ARG A 353 -7.84 13.24 -23.71
C ARG A 353 -8.67 12.76 -24.91
N GLU A 354 -9.01 11.48 -24.97
CA GLU A 354 -9.69 10.85 -26.11
C GLU A 354 -11.21 10.72 -25.93
N GLY A 355 -11.77 11.21 -24.83
CA GLY A 355 -13.21 11.25 -24.56
C GLY A 355 -13.68 12.64 -24.20
#